data_AF-A0A6B9V5G4-F1
#
_entry.id   AF-A0A6B9V5G4-F1
#
_cell.length_a   1.000
_cell.length_b   1.000
_cell.length_c   1.000
_cell.angle_alpha   90.00
_cell.angle_beta   90.00
_cell.angle_gamma   90.00
#
_symmetry.space_group_name_H-M   'P 1'
#
loop_
_entity.id
_entity.type
_entity.pdbx_description
1 polymer ?
#
loop_
_entity_poly.entity_id
_entity_poly.type
_entity_poly.pdbx_seq_one_letter_code
_entity_poly.pdbx_strand_id
1 'polypeptide(L)'
;MLGETSCPMKEDFIMDDPQHACSNCTIPMVSGNRWVCNQCKNFQICDRCYEVELKREERERHPIDQRESHTLYPIEINDVPVDTKDIDDILESEFFNTRTFHNPTAPAFVTTCNICDLDIETGQGWRCEVCPKYDVCNACYQKDGGIDHPHKLTNHPSMADCDAENKESRQLRELKLRKMLDLLVHVPRCRSAHCQYPDCRKIKELFRHGMQCKTRAAGGCVRCRKMWYLLQLHAHACKESRCRVPRCRDLKEHSRGSQQQSDSRHRTAVARMMRQ
;
A
#
# COMPACT_ATOMS: atom_id res chain seq x y z
N MET A 1 0.75 -39.92 -22.91
CA MET A 1 -0.42 -39.32 -23.61
C MET A 1 -1.26 -38.68 -22.53
N LEU A 2 -1.13 -37.35 -22.35
CA LEU A 2 -2.07 -36.32 -22.84
C LEU A 2 -3.42 -36.46 -22.13
N GLY A 3 -3.70 -35.62 -21.12
CA GLY A 3 -4.46 -34.35 -21.26
C GLY A 3 -5.81 -34.56 -20.53
N GLU A 4 -6.56 -33.62 -19.95
CA GLU A 4 -6.55 -32.17 -19.82
C GLU A 4 -7.61 -31.80 -18.75
N THR A 5 -7.41 -30.65 -18.11
CA THR A 5 -8.39 -29.66 -17.56
C THR A 5 -9.76 -30.07 -16.98
N SER A 6 -10.07 -29.55 -15.78
CA SER A 6 -11.24 -28.65 -15.54
C SER A 6 -11.34 -28.18 -14.08
N CYS A 7 -11.30 -26.86 -13.88
CA CYS A 7 -12.10 -26.16 -12.85
C CYS A 7 -13.38 -25.70 -13.57
N PRO A 8 -14.56 -25.66 -12.92
CA PRO A 8 -14.89 -24.49 -12.10
C PRO A 8 -15.87 -24.76 -10.93
N MET A 9 -15.73 -24.02 -9.83
CA MET A 9 -16.87 -23.65 -8.99
C MET A 9 -16.77 -22.13 -8.78
N LYS A 10 -17.62 -21.42 -9.53
CA LYS A 10 -18.01 -20.02 -9.31
C LYS A 10 -18.99 -19.96 -8.13
N GLU A 11 -19.32 -18.72 -7.73
CA GLU A 11 -20.36 -18.30 -6.77
C GLU A 11 -19.77 -17.98 -5.37
N ASP A 12 -19.80 -16.76 -4.82
CA ASP A 12 -20.66 -15.61 -5.07
C ASP A 12 -19.93 -14.30 -4.72
N PHE A 13 -19.71 -13.44 -5.72
CA PHE A 13 -19.52 -12.01 -5.46
C PHE A 13 -20.85 -11.33 -5.82
N ILE A 14 -21.46 -10.69 -4.83
CA ILE A 14 -22.58 -9.77 -5.03
C ILE A 14 -22.04 -8.66 -5.95
N MET A 15 -22.36 -8.74 -7.24
CA MET A 15 -22.14 -7.64 -8.18
C MET A 15 -23.26 -6.64 -7.96
N ASP A 16 -22.92 -5.53 -7.31
CA ASP A 16 -23.76 -4.32 -7.28
C ASP A 16 -24.00 -3.86 -8.72
N ASP A 17 -25.26 -3.57 -9.06
CA ASP A 17 -25.70 -3.23 -10.41
C ASP A 17 -25.08 -1.88 -10.83
N PRO A 18 -24.21 -1.81 -11.87
CA PRO A 18 -23.62 -0.54 -12.26
C PRO A 18 -24.70 0.35 -12.86
N GLN A 19 -25.13 1.38 -12.12
CA GLN A 19 -26.21 2.33 -12.50
C GLN A 19 -25.99 3.10 -13.82
N HIS A 20 -24.93 2.79 -14.59
CA HIS A 20 -24.45 3.56 -15.72
C HIS A 20 -23.98 2.68 -16.91
N ALA A 21 -24.58 1.51 -17.14
CA ALA A 21 -24.28 0.69 -18.32
C ALA A 21 -24.97 1.20 -19.60
N CYS A 22 -24.23 1.20 -20.72
CA CYS A 22 -24.76 1.55 -22.04
C CYS A 22 -25.77 0.50 -22.52
N SER A 23 -26.97 0.93 -22.93
CA SER A 23 -28.05 0.06 -23.39
C SER A 23 -27.70 -0.73 -24.66
N ASN A 24 -26.70 -0.30 -25.44
CA ASN A 24 -26.37 -0.90 -26.72
C ASN A 24 -25.12 -1.80 -26.67
N CYS A 25 -24.08 -1.42 -25.93
CA CYS A 25 -22.86 -2.22 -25.80
C CYS A 25 -22.71 -2.92 -24.44
N THR A 26 -23.61 -2.67 -23.49
CA THR A 26 -23.59 -3.20 -22.11
C THR A 26 -22.35 -2.83 -21.29
N ILE A 27 -21.49 -1.96 -21.82
CA ILE A 27 -20.28 -1.48 -21.15
C ILE A 27 -20.66 -0.41 -20.11
N PRO A 28 -20.15 -0.48 -18.87
CA PRO A 28 -20.29 0.58 -17.89
C PRO A 28 -19.60 1.86 -18.38
N MET A 29 -20.33 2.96 -18.40
CA MET A 29 -19.84 4.28 -18.78
C MET A 29 -19.18 4.91 -17.56
N VAL A 30 -17.85 4.91 -17.52
CA VAL A 30 -17.04 5.40 -16.38
C VAL A 30 -16.40 6.77 -16.61
N SER A 31 -16.38 7.24 -17.87
CA SER A 31 -15.80 8.53 -18.29
C SER A 31 -16.43 8.96 -19.62
N GLY A 32 -16.50 10.26 -19.89
CA GLY A 32 -17.09 10.81 -21.12
C GLY A 32 -18.56 11.20 -20.97
N ASN A 33 -19.32 11.24 -22.06
CA ASN A 33 -20.73 11.63 -22.00
C ASN A 33 -21.65 10.42 -22.04
N ARG A 34 -22.69 10.50 -21.21
CA ARG A 34 -23.85 9.61 -21.25
C ARG A 34 -24.96 10.28 -22.04
N TRP A 35 -25.33 9.68 -23.16
CA TRP A 35 -26.40 10.17 -24.02
C TRP A 35 -27.72 9.56 -23.59
N VAL A 36 -28.60 10.38 -23.01
CA VAL A 36 -29.89 9.91 -22.47
C VAL A 36 -31.06 10.32 -23.35
N CYS A 37 -32.06 9.44 -23.42
CA CYS A 37 -33.35 9.74 -24.04
C CYS A 37 -34.36 10.15 -22.96
N ASN A 38 -34.92 11.36 -23.06
CA ASN A 38 -35.94 11.83 -22.11
C ASN A 38 -37.32 11.20 -22.35
N GLN A 39 -37.50 10.53 -23.50
CA GLN A 39 -38.78 9.94 -23.91
C GLN A 39 -38.85 8.43 -23.65
N CYS A 40 -37.69 7.76 -23.49
CA CYS A 40 -37.60 6.33 -23.23
C CYS A 40 -37.05 6.07 -21.83
N LYS A 41 -37.80 5.31 -21.00
CA LYS A 41 -37.35 4.93 -19.66
C LYS A 41 -36.03 4.15 -19.74
N ASN A 42 -35.03 4.64 -19.03
CA ASN A 42 -33.72 3.99 -18.83
C ASN A 42 -32.89 3.75 -20.10
N PHE A 43 -33.16 4.47 -21.21
CA PHE A 43 -32.30 4.39 -22.39
C PHE A 43 -31.13 5.36 -22.28
N GLN A 44 -29.92 4.80 -22.25
CA GLN A 44 -28.68 5.56 -22.14
C GLN A 44 -27.59 4.90 -22.98
N ILE A 45 -26.86 5.65 -23.79
CA ILE A 45 -25.77 5.12 -24.60
C ILE A 45 -24.48 5.93 -24.42
N CYS A 46 -23.33 5.28 -24.61
CA CYS A 46 -22.01 5.93 -24.52
C CYS A 46 -21.69 6.72 -25.79
N ASP A 47 -20.68 7.60 -25.73
CA ASP A 47 -20.17 8.36 -26.89
C ASP A 47 -19.99 7.50 -28.14
N ARG A 48 -19.33 6.34 -28.00
CA ARG A 48 -19.08 5.42 -29.13
C ARG A 48 -20.38 4.89 -29.74
N CYS A 49 -21.37 4.58 -28.91
CA CYS A 49 -22.66 4.10 -29.38
C CYS A 49 -23.51 5.24 -29.95
N TYR A 50 -23.36 6.46 -29.45
CA TYR A 50 -24.00 7.65 -30.00
C TYR A 50 -23.46 8.03 -31.39
N GLU A 51 -22.14 7.97 -31.59
CA GLU A 51 -21.53 8.18 -32.91
C GLU A 51 -22.00 7.16 -33.95
N VAL A 52 -22.20 5.91 -33.53
CA VAL A 52 -22.77 4.86 -34.39
C VAL A 52 -24.24 5.15 -34.67
N GLU A 53 -24.99 5.62 -33.67
CA GLU A 53 -26.40 5.97 -33.80
C GLU A 53 -26.62 7.13 -34.79
N LEU A 54 -25.77 8.16 -34.77
CA LEU A 54 -25.81 9.29 -35.70
C LEU A 54 -25.60 8.89 -37.16
N LYS A 55 -24.89 7.78 -37.40
CA LYS A 55 -24.57 7.27 -38.75
C LYS A 55 -25.64 6.33 -39.30
N ARG A 56 -26.63 5.94 -38.48
CA ARG A 56 -27.76 5.10 -38.92
C ARG A 56 -28.78 5.91 -39.69
N GLU A 57 -29.47 5.24 -40.60
CA GLU A 57 -30.61 5.85 -41.29
C GLU A 57 -31.70 6.23 -40.29
N GLU A 58 -32.47 7.29 -40.56
CA GLU A 58 -33.47 7.85 -39.63
C GLU A 58 -34.48 6.83 -39.07
N ARG A 59 -34.82 5.83 -39.89
CA ARG A 59 -35.70 4.72 -39.54
C ARG A 59 -35.09 3.66 -38.63
N GLU A 60 -33.76 3.63 -38.51
CA GLU A 60 -32.98 2.69 -37.69
C GLU A 60 -32.45 3.33 -36.41
N ARG A 61 -32.72 4.64 -36.24
CA ARG A 61 -32.39 5.39 -35.04
C ARG A 61 -33.42 5.12 -33.94
N HIS A 62 -32.95 5.11 -32.71
CA HIS A 62 -33.76 4.98 -31.52
C HIS A 62 -34.86 6.04 -31.48
N PRO A 63 -36.11 5.65 -31.19
CA PRO A 63 -36.59 4.31 -30.88
C PRO A 63 -36.78 3.46 -32.14
N ILE A 64 -36.20 2.25 -32.14
CA ILE A 64 -36.38 1.30 -33.24
C ILE A 64 -37.88 0.97 -33.31
N ASP A 65 -38.48 1.25 -34.47
CA ASP A 65 -39.89 0.94 -34.83
C ASP A 65 -40.95 2.02 -34.52
N GLN A 66 -40.59 3.30 -34.30
CA GLN A 66 -41.55 4.42 -34.34
C GLN A 66 -41.23 5.46 -35.43
N ARG A 67 -42.27 6.19 -35.88
CA ARG A 67 -42.21 7.16 -36.99
C ARG A 67 -41.36 8.40 -36.71
N GLU A 68 -40.94 8.62 -35.47
CA GLU A 68 -40.16 9.78 -35.04
C GLU A 68 -38.94 9.34 -34.23
N SER A 69 -37.76 9.80 -34.64
CA SER A 69 -36.52 9.54 -33.91
C SER A 69 -36.45 10.41 -32.65
N HIS A 70 -36.00 9.84 -31.54
CA HIS A 70 -35.85 10.60 -30.30
C HIS A 70 -34.47 11.26 -30.23
N THR A 71 -34.43 12.54 -29.87
CA THR A 71 -33.18 13.26 -29.63
C THR A 71 -32.54 12.84 -28.31
N LEU A 72 -31.24 12.53 -28.35
CA LEU A 72 -30.44 12.21 -27.17
C LEU A 72 -29.71 13.45 -26.67
N TYR A 73 -29.67 13.62 -25.35
CA TYR A 73 -28.99 14.74 -24.71
C TYR A 73 -27.74 14.25 -23.97
N PRO A 74 -26.60 14.94 -24.12
CA PRO A 74 -25.38 14.58 -23.40
C PRO A 74 -25.51 14.98 -21.93
N ILE A 75 -25.22 14.04 -21.04
CA ILE A 75 -24.94 14.30 -19.64
C ILE A 75 -23.48 13.93 -19.43
N GLU A 76 -22.65 14.92 -19.12
CA GLU A 76 -21.25 14.69 -18.75
C GLU A 76 -21.21 13.79 -17.52
N ILE A 77 -20.45 12.70 -17.63
CA ILE A 77 -20.09 11.88 -16.48
C ILE A 77 -19.01 12.70 -15.76
N ASN A 78 -19.46 13.61 -14.91
CA ASN A 78 -18.57 14.28 -13.96
C ASN A 78 -17.88 13.17 -13.18
N ASP A 79 -16.55 13.13 -13.28
CA ASP A 79 -15.69 12.18 -12.60
C ASP A 79 -16.27 11.89 -11.22
N VAL A 80 -16.75 10.67 -11.02
CA VAL A 80 -16.67 10.08 -9.69
C VAL A 80 -15.20 10.26 -9.33
N PRO A 81 -14.86 10.91 -8.20
CA PRO A 81 -13.47 11.06 -7.81
C PRO A 81 -12.81 9.69 -8.01
N VAL A 82 -11.66 9.67 -8.68
CA VAL A 82 -10.86 8.44 -8.84
C VAL A 82 -10.28 8.08 -7.48
N ASP A 83 -11.18 7.77 -6.57
CA ASP A 83 -10.96 7.37 -5.22
C ASP A 83 -11.58 5.98 -5.08
N THR A 84 -11.12 5.08 -5.96
CA THR A 84 -10.66 3.78 -5.44
C THR A 84 -9.37 3.97 -4.66
N LYS A 85 -9.39 4.93 -3.74
CA LYS A 85 -8.64 4.81 -2.54
C LYS A 85 -9.48 3.87 -1.68
N ASP A 86 -9.17 2.58 -1.82
CA ASP A 86 -8.87 1.81 -0.62
C ASP A 86 -7.67 2.51 0.10
N ILE A 87 -7.83 3.77 0.49
CA ILE A 87 -7.14 4.32 1.63
C ILE A 87 -7.79 3.56 2.77
N ASP A 88 -7.21 2.43 3.15
CA ASP A 88 -7.12 2.18 4.57
C ASP A 88 -6.59 3.51 5.16
N ASP A 89 -7.39 4.29 5.90
CA ASP A 89 -6.98 5.54 6.59
C ASP A 89 -5.76 5.39 7.52
N ILE A 90 -5.30 4.14 7.65
CA ILE A 90 -4.10 3.67 8.32
C ILE A 90 -2.85 3.80 7.43
N LEU A 91 -2.97 3.85 6.10
CA LEU A 91 -1.87 3.95 5.12
C LEU A 91 -1.37 5.38 4.92
N GLU A 92 -2.23 6.40 5.04
CA GLU A 92 -1.83 7.79 4.78
C GLU A 92 -1.26 8.54 5.99
N SER A 93 -1.45 8.01 7.20
CA SER A 93 -0.75 8.62 8.34
C SER A 93 0.73 8.27 8.23
N GLU A 94 1.55 9.31 8.02
CA GLU A 94 3.02 9.30 8.10
C GLU A 94 3.57 8.60 9.37
N PHE A 95 2.70 8.36 10.35
CA PHE A 95 2.95 7.63 11.58
C PHE A 95 3.00 6.09 11.41
N PHE A 96 2.39 5.53 10.36
CA PHE A 96 2.35 4.09 10.06
C PHE A 96 3.24 3.67 8.88
N ASN A 97 3.94 4.62 8.25
CA ASN A 97 4.89 4.35 7.19
C ASN A 97 6.08 3.53 7.73
N THR A 98 6.00 2.20 7.65
CA THR A 98 6.99 1.27 8.22
C THR A 98 8.41 1.52 7.70
N ARG A 99 8.56 2.04 6.47
CA ARG A 99 9.85 2.44 5.86
C ARG A 99 10.69 3.36 6.75
N THR A 100 10.07 4.25 7.54
CA THR A 100 10.82 5.18 8.41
C THR A 100 11.28 4.57 9.74
N PHE A 101 10.81 3.37 10.09
CA PHE A 101 11.01 2.76 11.41
C PHE A 101 11.94 1.53 11.40
N HIS A 102 12.31 1.02 10.23
CA HIS A 102 13.17 -0.18 10.11
C HIS A 102 14.61 0.05 10.57
N ASN A 103 15.13 1.28 10.52
CA ASN A 103 16.46 1.60 11.01
C ASN A 103 16.59 3.10 11.39
N PRO A 104 16.52 3.47 12.68
CA PRO A 104 16.61 4.88 13.10
C PRO A 104 18.00 5.51 12.87
N THR A 105 19.03 4.70 12.62
CA THR A 105 20.39 5.15 12.29
C THR A 105 20.60 5.29 10.78
N ALA A 106 19.65 4.83 9.95
CA ALA A 106 19.74 4.95 8.50
C ALA A 106 19.64 6.42 8.05
N PRO A 107 20.35 6.82 6.98
CA PRO A 107 20.34 8.18 6.45
C PRO A 107 18.93 8.72 6.18
N ALA A 108 18.78 10.03 6.30
CA ALA A 108 17.55 10.80 6.07
C ALA A 108 16.87 10.58 4.70
N PHE A 109 17.65 10.13 3.72
CA PHE A 109 17.21 9.78 2.38
C PHE A 109 17.65 8.34 2.13
N VAL A 110 16.78 7.39 2.51
CA VAL A 110 16.97 6.00 2.10
C VAL A 110 16.33 5.89 0.72
N THR A 111 17.17 6.07 -0.30
CA THR A 111 16.76 5.87 -1.68
C THR A 111 16.60 4.36 -1.90
N THR A 112 15.46 3.91 -2.39
CA THR A 112 15.22 2.48 -2.66
C THR A 112 15.55 2.16 -4.11
N CYS A 113 16.14 0.98 -4.35
CA CYS A 113 16.42 0.50 -5.70
C CYS A 113 15.13 0.09 -6.40
N ASN A 114 14.84 0.66 -7.57
CA ASN A 114 13.63 0.31 -8.32
C ASN A 114 13.65 -1.08 -8.97
N ILE A 115 14.78 -1.80 -8.90
CA ILE A 115 14.91 -3.16 -9.45
C ILE A 115 14.74 -4.21 -8.36
N CYS A 116 15.31 -3.99 -7.16
CA CYS A 116 15.30 -4.99 -6.08
C CYS A 116 14.53 -4.58 -4.82
N ASP A 117 13.96 -3.37 -4.80
CA ASP A 117 13.24 -2.77 -3.67
C ASP A 117 14.02 -2.68 -2.35
N LEU A 118 15.34 -2.93 -2.40
CA LEU A 118 16.23 -2.78 -1.26
C LEU A 118 16.73 -1.34 -1.13
N ASP A 119 17.05 -0.98 0.11
CA ASP A 119 17.67 0.29 0.46
C ASP A 119 19.05 0.43 -0.23
N ILE A 120 19.27 1.56 -0.91
CA ILE A 120 20.55 1.91 -1.51
C ILE A 120 21.42 2.60 -0.47
N GLU A 121 22.58 2.03 -0.19
CA GLU A 121 23.58 2.66 0.69
C GLU A 121 24.07 4.00 0.11
N THR A 122 24.35 4.96 0.98
CA THR A 122 24.84 6.29 0.59
C THR A 122 26.09 6.19 -0.28
N GLY A 123 26.05 6.81 -1.46
CA GLY A 123 27.16 6.78 -2.44
C GLY A 123 27.24 5.49 -3.26
N GLN A 124 26.37 4.51 -3.02
CA GLN A 124 26.31 3.24 -3.77
C GLN A 124 25.09 3.13 -4.69
N GLY A 125 24.62 4.29 -5.16
CA GLY A 125 23.42 4.45 -5.98
C GLY A 125 23.66 5.20 -7.27
N TRP A 126 22.85 4.85 -8.26
CA TRP A 126 22.78 5.53 -9.55
C TRP A 126 21.40 6.12 -9.72
N ARG A 127 21.32 7.39 -10.12
CA ARG A 127 20.08 8.13 -10.32
C ARG A 127 19.93 8.56 -11.77
N CYS A 128 18.70 8.57 -12.27
CA CYS A 128 18.38 9.25 -13.51
C CYS A 128 18.05 10.72 -13.24
N GLU A 129 18.70 11.64 -13.95
CA GLU A 129 18.42 13.09 -13.83
C GLU A 129 17.15 13.52 -14.59
N VAL A 130 16.68 12.68 -15.52
CA VAL A 130 15.50 12.94 -16.35
C VAL A 130 14.24 12.36 -15.73
N CYS A 131 14.30 11.14 -15.19
CA CYS A 131 13.18 10.45 -14.59
C CYS A 131 13.15 10.68 -13.07
N PRO A 132 12.15 11.41 -12.54
CA PRO A 132 12.00 11.60 -11.11
C PRO A 132 11.83 10.24 -10.43
N LYS A 133 12.60 9.98 -9.36
CA LYS A 133 12.55 8.75 -8.53
C LYS A 133 13.06 7.48 -9.22
N TYR A 134 13.81 7.58 -10.32
CA TYR A 134 14.49 6.41 -10.87
C TYR A 134 15.91 6.25 -10.32
N ASP A 135 16.04 5.44 -9.27
CA ASP A 135 17.30 5.12 -8.61
C ASP A 135 17.54 3.60 -8.59
N VAL A 136 18.79 3.18 -8.81
CA VAL A 136 19.21 1.77 -8.79
C VAL A 136 20.48 1.59 -7.97
N CYS A 137 20.60 0.47 -7.25
CA CYS A 137 21.81 0.16 -6.49
C CYS A 137 22.96 -0.27 -7.42
N ASN A 138 24.20 -0.17 -6.94
CA ASN A 138 25.39 -0.64 -7.65
C ASN A 138 25.27 -2.09 -8.14
N ALA A 139 24.69 -2.99 -7.33
CA ALA A 139 24.55 -4.40 -7.69
C ALA A 139 23.58 -4.62 -8.87
N CYS A 140 22.47 -3.88 -8.92
CA CYS A 140 21.52 -3.94 -10.02
C CYS A 140 22.06 -3.22 -11.26
N TYR A 141 22.76 -2.10 -11.07
CA TYR A 141 23.43 -1.39 -12.15
C TYR A 141 24.53 -2.22 -12.82
N GLN A 142 25.33 -2.96 -12.05
CA GLN A 142 26.38 -3.82 -12.59
C GLN A 142 25.85 -5.07 -13.30
N LYS A 143 24.67 -5.57 -12.91
CA LYS A 143 24.05 -6.75 -13.54
C LYS A 143 23.42 -6.41 -14.88
N ASP A 144 22.58 -5.37 -14.91
CA ASP A 144 21.72 -5.09 -16.04
C ASP A 144 22.03 -3.73 -16.69
N GLY A 145 23.06 -3.00 -16.27
CA GLY A 145 23.53 -1.75 -16.90
C GLY A 145 22.54 -0.58 -16.93
N GLY A 146 21.34 -0.74 -16.37
CA GLY A 146 20.20 0.11 -16.70
C GLY A 146 19.72 -0.05 -18.15
N ILE A 147 19.97 -1.20 -18.78
CA ILE A 147 19.66 -1.50 -20.20
C ILE A 147 18.18 -1.29 -20.52
N ASP A 148 17.28 -1.52 -19.54
CA ASP A 148 15.84 -1.29 -19.69
C ASP A 148 15.40 0.16 -19.37
N HIS A 149 16.34 1.07 -19.12
CA HIS A 149 16.05 2.48 -18.87
C HIS A 149 16.64 3.37 -19.97
N PRO A 150 15.83 4.16 -20.68
CA PRO A 150 16.27 4.93 -21.85
C PRO A 150 17.20 6.12 -21.53
N HIS A 151 17.39 6.45 -20.24
CA HIS A 151 18.21 7.57 -19.81
C HIS A 151 19.48 7.11 -19.10
N LYS A 152 20.57 7.86 -19.31
CA LYS A 152 21.84 7.61 -18.64
C LYS A 152 21.72 7.88 -17.14
N LEU A 153 22.17 6.92 -16.35
CA LEU A 153 22.24 7.05 -14.90
C LEU A 153 23.55 7.73 -14.47
N THR A 154 23.48 8.65 -13.52
CA THR A 154 24.62 9.33 -12.89
C THR A 154 24.80 8.86 -11.45
N ASN A 155 26.06 8.81 -10.99
CA ASN A 155 26.36 8.37 -9.63
C ASN A 155 25.87 9.42 -8.63
N HIS A 156 25.28 8.98 -7.52
CA HIS A 156 24.83 9.88 -6.46
C HIS A 156 26.01 10.73 -5.95
N PRO A 157 25.92 12.07 -5.92
CA PRO A 157 27.03 12.90 -5.45
C PRO A 157 27.40 12.55 -4.00
N SER A 158 28.71 12.52 -3.74
CA SER A 158 29.32 12.20 -2.44
C SER A 158 29.04 13.29 -1.40
N MET A 159 28.75 12.87 -0.16
CA MET A 159 28.23 13.69 0.94
C MET A 159 29.25 14.63 1.62
N ALA A 160 29.76 15.64 0.93
CA ALA A 160 30.56 16.67 1.61
C ALA A 160 29.73 17.79 2.27
N ASP A 161 28.45 17.97 1.91
CA ASP A 161 27.65 19.14 2.32
C ASP A 161 26.32 18.85 3.08
N CYS A 162 26.09 17.62 3.57
CA CYS A 162 24.77 17.20 4.10
C CYS A 162 24.77 16.69 5.55
N ASP A 163 25.75 17.06 6.37
CA ASP A 163 25.79 16.61 7.77
C ASP A 163 24.70 17.23 8.65
N ALA A 164 24.29 18.47 8.39
CA ALA A 164 23.26 19.17 9.17
C ALA A 164 21.84 18.66 8.86
N GLU A 165 21.47 18.57 7.57
CA GLU A 165 20.15 18.09 7.13
C GLU A 165 19.92 16.60 7.48
N ASN A 166 21.00 15.79 7.45
CA ASN A 166 20.95 14.40 7.87
C ASN A 166 20.76 14.27 9.39
N LYS A 167 21.31 15.20 10.19
CA LYS A 167 21.15 15.22 11.65
C LYS A 167 19.73 15.59 12.08
N GLU A 168 19.13 16.64 11.51
CA GLU A 168 17.76 17.06 11.82
C GLU A 168 16.73 16.00 11.43
N SER A 169 16.91 15.40 10.26
CA SER A 169 16.05 14.32 9.79
C SER A 169 16.13 13.06 10.67
N ARG A 170 17.31 12.71 11.18
CA ARG A 170 17.49 11.63 12.17
C ARG A 170 16.79 11.95 13.49
N GLN A 171 16.94 13.17 13.99
CA GLN A 171 16.27 13.60 15.22
C GLN A 171 14.74 13.57 15.08
N LEU A 172 14.21 13.99 13.93
CA LEU A 172 12.78 13.95 13.66
C LEU A 172 12.25 12.51 13.60
N ARG A 173 12.98 11.58 12.99
CA ARG A 173 12.61 10.15 12.96
C ARG A 173 12.63 9.53 14.35
N GLU A 174 13.64 9.83 15.15
CA GLU A 174 13.73 9.35 16.53
C GLU A 174 12.56 9.89 17.38
N LEU A 175 12.23 11.18 17.23
CA LEU A 175 11.10 11.81 17.90
C LEU A 175 9.77 11.15 17.49
N LYS A 176 9.58 10.88 16.19
CA LYS A 176 8.40 10.18 15.67
C LYS A 176 8.28 8.76 16.25
N LEU A 177 9.37 7.99 16.25
CA LEU A 177 9.42 6.65 16.83
C LEU A 177 9.07 6.69 18.33
N ARG A 178 9.63 7.63 19.09
CA ARG A 178 9.34 7.79 20.52
C ARG A 178 7.86 8.08 20.76
N LYS A 179 7.29 9.07 20.06
CA LYS A 179 5.85 9.40 20.13
C LYS A 179 4.97 8.21 19.78
N MET A 180 5.38 7.39 18.79
CA MET A 180 4.67 6.18 18.42
C MET A 180 4.69 5.12 19.53
N LEU A 181 5.86 4.86 20.12
CA LEU A 181 5.96 3.93 21.24
C LEU A 181 5.16 4.40 22.46
N ASP A 182 5.16 5.71 22.75
CA ASP A 182 4.35 6.31 23.82
C ASP A 182 2.85 6.13 23.56
N LEU A 183 2.41 6.30 22.31
CA LEU A 183 1.02 6.09 21.91
C LEU A 183 0.59 4.63 22.12
N LEU A 184 1.46 3.65 21.84
CA LEU A 184 1.17 2.23 22.09
C LEU A 184 0.97 1.95 23.58
N VAL A 185 1.69 2.62 24.48
CA VAL A 185 1.51 2.50 25.95
C VAL A 185 0.24 3.21 26.42
N HIS A 186 -0.10 4.34 25.80
CA HIS A 186 -1.28 5.13 26.12
C HIS A 186 -2.58 4.39 25.76
N VAL A 187 -2.68 3.83 24.57
CA VAL A 187 -3.93 3.28 23.99
C VAL A 187 -4.64 2.28 24.91
N PRO A 188 -3.99 1.26 25.50
CA PRO A 188 -4.63 0.30 26.39
C PRO A 188 -5.23 0.90 27.67
N ARG A 189 -4.80 2.12 28.05
CA ARG A 189 -5.28 2.83 29.24
C ARG A 189 -6.33 3.89 28.90
N CYS A 190 -6.41 4.30 27.65
CA CYS A 190 -7.25 5.41 27.22
C CYS A 190 -8.71 4.98 27.00
N ARG A 191 -9.63 5.53 27.80
CA ARG A 191 -11.08 5.33 27.66
C ARG A 191 -11.81 6.49 27.00
N SER A 192 -11.13 7.63 26.76
CA SER A 192 -11.76 8.79 26.13
C SER A 192 -12.16 8.51 24.68
N ALA A 193 -13.36 8.95 24.32
CA ALA A 193 -13.85 8.98 22.93
C ALA A 193 -13.18 10.12 22.13
N HIS A 194 -12.89 11.23 22.79
CA HIS A 194 -12.25 12.42 22.23
C HIS A 194 -10.85 12.58 22.85
N CYS A 195 -9.94 11.67 22.49
CA CYS A 195 -8.56 11.74 22.96
C CYS A 195 -7.79 12.82 22.19
N GLN A 196 -6.99 13.62 22.90
CA GLN A 196 -6.14 14.66 22.30
C GLN A 196 -4.92 14.10 21.57
N TYR A 197 -4.56 12.83 21.79
CA TYR A 197 -3.49 12.20 21.04
C TYR A 197 -3.93 11.94 19.60
N PRO A 198 -3.28 12.58 18.60
CA PRO A 198 -3.52 12.26 17.20
C PRO A 198 -3.21 10.77 16.98
N ASP A 199 -4.07 10.08 16.23
CA ASP A 199 -4.02 8.64 15.94
C ASP A 199 -4.35 7.66 17.10
N CYS A 200 -4.70 8.12 18.31
CA CYS A 200 -5.15 7.21 19.39
C CYS A 200 -6.35 6.35 18.96
N ARG A 201 -7.34 6.95 18.27
CA ARG A 201 -8.48 6.23 17.70
C ARG A 201 -8.03 5.20 16.66
N LYS A 202 -7.11 5.55 15.76
CA LYS A 202 -6.63 4.66 14.70
C LYS A 202 -5.90 3.43 15.27
N ILE A 203 -5.07 3.62 16.29
CA ILE A 203 -4.37 2.50 16.95
C ILE A 203 -5.36 1.61 17.72
N LYS A 204 -6.37 2.18 18.38
CA LYS A 204 -7.45 1.40 19.00
C LYS A 204 -8.15 0.51 17.98
N GLU A 205 -8.50 1.06 16.83
CA GLU A 205 -9.13 0.32 15.73
C GLU A 205 -8.20 -0.78 15.16
N LEU A 206 -6.90 -0.50 15.05
CA LEU A 206 -5.92 -1.48 14.61
C LEU A 206 -5.82 -2.67 15.59
N PHE A 207 -5.79 -2.40 16.90
CA PHE A 207 -5.81 -3.45 17.91
C PHE A 207 -7.12 -4.23 17.92
N ARG A 208 -8.27 -3.55 17.80
CA ARG A 208 -9.59 -4.21 17.69
C ARG A 208 -9.62 -5.17 16.50
N HIS A 209 -9.17 -4.71 15.34
CA HIS A 209 -9.03 -5.54 14.16
C HIS A 209 -8.12 -6.75 14.42
N GLY A 210 -6.92 -6.55 14.96
CA GLY A 210 -5.98 -7.64 15.20
C GLY A 210 -6.49 -8.69 16.19
N MET A 211 -7.36 -8.32 17.12
CA MET A 211 -8.01 -9.28 18.03
C MET A 211 -9.09 -10.12 17.32
N GLN A 212 -9.82 -9.53 16.37
CA GLN A 212 -10.99 -10.13 15.71
C GLN A 212 -10.68 -10.74 14.33
N CYS A 213 -9.57 -10.39 13.69
CA CYS A 213 -9.20 -10.82 12.35
C CYS A 213 -8.86 -12.32 12.31
N LYS A 214 -9.55 -13.07 11.44
CA LYS A 214 -9.32 -14.50 11.22
C LYS A 214 -8.17 -14.78 10.26
N THR A 215 -7.97 -13.93 9.25
CA THR A 215 -6.89 -14.04 8.26
C THR A 215 -5.51 -13.92 8.90
N ARG A 216 -5.36 -13.11 9.95
CA ARG A 216 -4.12 -12.88 10.71
C ARG A 216 -2.95 -12.41 9.81
N ALA A 217 -1.81 -12.11 10.44
CA ALA A 217 -0.60 -11.75 9.69
C ALA A 217 -0.08 -12.93 8.85
N ALA A 218 -0.18 -14.15 9.37
CA ALA A 218 0.26 -15.38 8.69
C ALA A 218 -0.55 -15.68 7.41
N GLY A 219 -1.85 -15.37 7.37
CA GLY A 219 -2.68 -15.47 6.17
C GLY A 219 -2.66 -14.23 5.28
N GLY A 220 -1.71 -13.31 5.48
CA GLY A 220 -1.46 -12.19 4.56
C GLY A 220 -2.17 -10.88 4.89
N CYS A 221 -2.93 -10.77 5.99
CA CYS A 221 -3.64 -9.52 6.32
C CYS A 221 -2.67 -8.36 6.57
N VAL A 222 -2.77 -7.31 5.76
CA VAL A 222 -1.89 -6.13 5.79
C VAL A 222 -2.00 -5.38 7.12
N ARG A 223 -3.22 -5.16 7.62
CA ARG A 223 -3.46 -4.51 8.92
C ARG A 223 -2.85 -5.30 10.08
N CYS A 224 -3.01 -6.63 10.06
CA CYS A 224 -2.38 -7.49 11.07
C CYS A 224 -0.84 -7.46 11.00
N ARG A 225 -0.25 -7.43 9.79
CA ARG A 225 1.21 -7.30 9.61
C ARG A 225 1.74 -5.99 10.21
N LYS A 226 1.06 -4.87 9.95
CA LYS A 226 1.40 -3.56 10.54
C LYS A 226 1.29 -3.57 12.06
N MET A 227 0.17 -4.07 12.60
CA MET A 227 -0.01 -4.19 14.04
C MET A 227 1.12 -5.01 14.66
N TRP A 228 1.43 -6.17 14.07
CA TRP A 228 2.48 -7.06 14.57
C TRP A 228 3.84 -6.36 14.60
N TYR A 229 4.19 -5.65 13.54
CA TYR A 229 5.43 -4.88 13.46
C TYR A 229 5.55 -3.82 14.58
N LEU A 230 4.49 -3.04 14.82
CA LEU A 230 4.46 -2.05 15.91
C LEU A 230 4.66 -2.71 17.28
N LEU A 231 4.01 -3.85 17.51
CA LEU A 231 4.13 -4.61 18.76
C LEU A 231 5.54 -5.19 18.93
N GLN A 232 6.19 -5.64 17.84
CA GLN A 232 7.58 -6.11 17.86
C GLN A 232 8.55 -4.99 18.23
N LEU A 233 8.43 -3.81 17.60
CA LEU A 233 9.23 -2.63 17.94
C LEU A 233 9.10 -2.27 19.42
N HIS A 234 7.86 -2.21 19.91
CA HIS A 234 7.61 -1.95 21.33
C HIS A 234 8.22 -3.04 22.22
N ALA A 235 8.02 -4.33 21.90
CA ALA A 235 8.54 -5.42 22.72
C ALA A 235 10.07 -5.38 22.85
N HIS A 236 10.78 -5.03 21.76
CA HIS A 236 12.23 -4.86 21.75
C HIS A 236 12.70 -3.69 22.63
N ALA A 237 12.02 -2.53 22.57
CA ALA A 237 12.38 -1.35 23.34
C ALA A 237 11.89 -1.39 24.81
N CYS A 238 10.85 -2.18 25.10
CA CYS A 238 10.16 -2.14 26.38
C CYS A 238 10.93 -2.90 27.47
N LYS A 239 11.18 -2.23 28.61
CA LYS A 239 11.81 -2.84 29.79
C LYS A 239 10.82 -3.25 30.89
N GLU A 240 9.54 -2.86 30.75
CA GLU A 240 8.51 -3.15 31.75
C GLU A 240 8.13 -4.65 31.78
N SER A 241 8.04 -5.20 33.00
CA SER A 241 7.70 -6.59 33.26
C SER A 241 6.21 -6.87 33.15
N ARG A 242 5.37 -5.91 33.60
CA ARG A 242 3.90 -5.98 33.56
C ARG A 242 3.34 -4.99 32.54
N CYS A 243 3.84 -5.08 31.30
CA CYS A 243 3.40 -4.20 30.23
C CYS A 243 1.94 -4.49 29.83
N ARG A 244 1.13 -3.44 29.64
CA ARG A 244 -0.28 -3.55 29.21
C ARG A 244 -0.47 -3.52 27.69
N VAL A 245 0.60 -3.31 26.94
CA VAL A 245 0.54 -3.35 25.47
C VAL A 245 0.23 -4.78 25.04
N PRO A 246 -0.78 -5.01 24.18
CA PRO A 246 -1.18 -6.36 23.76
C PRO A 246 0.00 -7.15 23.19
N ARG A 247 0.10 -8.45 23.53
CA ARG A 247 1.14 -9.39 23.02
C ARG A 247 2.60 -9.00 23.33
N CYS A 248 2.87 -7.90 24.04
CA CYS A 248 4.22 -7.46 24.37
C CYS A 248 4.98 -8.51 25.17
N ARG A 249 4.31 -9.16 26.13
CA ARG A 249 4.90 -10.23 26.95
C ARG A 249 5.32 -11.43 26.09
N ASP A 250 4.37 -11.97 25.32
CA ASP A 250 4.60 -13.14 24.47
C ASP A 250 5.75 -12.89 23.47
N LEU A 251 5.80 -11.69 22.90
CA LEU A 251 6.86 -11.27 21.97
C LEU A 251 8.24 -11.22 22.64
N LYS A 252 8.32 -10.69 23.86
CA LYS A 252 9.59 -10.67 24.64
C LYS A 252 10.05 -12.07 25.00
N GLU A 253 9.14 -12.93 25.41
CA GLU A 253 9.44 -14.33 25.77
C GLU A 253 9.95 -15.10 24.55
N HIS A 254 9.28 -14.94 23.40
CA HIS A 254 9.72 -15.55 22.15
C HIS A 254 11.12 -15.06 21.72
N SER A 255 11.37 -13.74 21.76
CA SER A 255 12.66 -13.15 21.41
C SER A 255 13.79 -13.65 22.34
N ARG A 256 13.54 -13.74 23.65
CA ARG A 256 14.50 -14.28 24.62
C ARG A 256 14.85 -15.74 24.34
N GLY A 257 13.85 -16.56 24.00
CA GLY A 257 14.07 -17.96 23.64
C GLY A 257 14.91 -18.12 22.37
N SER A 258 14.63 -17.34 21.34
CA SER A 258 15.42 -17.33 20.09
C SER A 258 16.86 -16.85 20.32
N GLN A 259 17.06 -15.81 21.13
CA GLN A 259 18.40 -15.29 21.44
C GLN A 259 19.23 -16.33 22.23
N GLN A 260 18.64 -16.95 23.27
CA GLN A 260 19.31 -18.00 24.04
C GLN A 260 19.71 -19.20 23.17
N GLN A 261 18.84 -19.60 22.23
CA GLN A 261 19.15 -20.68 21.30
C GLN A 261 20.30 -20.32 20.35
N SER A 262 20.32 -19.09 19.83
CA SER A 262 21.41 -18.58 18.99
C SER A 262 22.74 -18.51 19.76
N ASP A 263 22.73 -17.91 20.95
CA ASP A 263 23.92 -17.77 21.81
C ASP A 263 24.46 -19.13 22.23
N SER A 264 23.58 -20.09 22.53
CA SER A 264 23.99 -21.47 22.82
C SER A 264 24.64 -22.13 21.62
N ARG A 265 24.09 -21.98 20.41
CA ARG A 265 24.68 -22.51 19.18
C ARG A 265 26.04 -21.87 18.90
N HIS A 266 26.16 -20.56 19.06
CA HIS A 266 27.41 -19.83 18.86
C HIS A 266 28.49 -20.27 19.86
N ARG A 267 28.16 -20.35 21.16
CA ARG A 267 29.09 -20.84 22.20
C ARG A 267 29.55 -22.27 21.94
N THR A 268 28.64 -23.16 21.56
CA THR A 268 28.99 -24.55 21.20
C THR A 268 29.88 -24.62 19.96
N ALA A 269 29.65 -23.78 18.95
CA ALA A 269 30.49 -23.70 17.76
C ALA A 269 31.91 -23.20 18.09
N VAL A 270 32.03 -22.12 18.87
CA VAL A 270 33.32 -21.56 19.31
C VAL A 270 34.08 -22.56 20.19
N ALA A 271 33.39 -23.24 21.10
CA ALA A 271 34.00 -24.27 21.96
C ALA A 271 34.49 -25.51 21.19
N ARG A 272 33.95 -25.81 19.99
CA ARG A 272 34.47 -26.86 19.11
C ARG A 272 35.69 -26.41 18.31
N MET A 273 35.79 -25.13 17.97
CA MET A 273 36.94 -24.56 17.25
C MET A 273 38.19 -24.47 18.14
N MET A 274 38.03 -24.19 19.45
CA MET A 274 39.14 -24.07 20.41
C MET A 274 39.69 -25.42 20.94
N ARG A 275 39.17 -26.56 20.47
CA ARG A 275 39.64 -27.91 20.85
C ARG A 275 40.52 -28.59 19.78
N GLN A 276 40.82 -27.88 18.70
CA GLN A 276 41.78 -28.27 17.65
C GLN A 276 43.04 -27.44 17.83
#